data_AF-A0A934RD54-F1
#
_entry.id   AF-A0A934RD54-F1
#
_cell.length_a   1.000
_cell.length_b   1.000
_cell.length_c   1.000
_cell.angle_alpha   90.00
_cell.angle_beta   90.00
_cell.angle_gamma   90.00
#
_symmetry.space_group_name_H-M   'P 1'
#
loop_
_entity.id
_entity.type
_entity.pdbx_description
1 polymer ?
#
loop_
_entity_poly.entity_id
_entity_poly.type
_entity_poly.pdbx_seq_one_letter_code
_entity_poly.pdbx_strand_id
1 'polypeptide(L)'
;MSETDNLTDQDAIHKIRSLVNDASTCMFATQLGQVPFHVCPMQAQQTDRDGRIWFFSAADSAHNQHIVTDPRVNLIFSNPSAFEFLTLYGKATITCDPKKVDELWNQLVSNWFPGGKEDPNLSLICVEPENAHYWDTKHNKFLTMAKLIGAAVSGNEPTVGVEGDLKV
;
A
#
# COMPACT_ATOMS: atom_id res chain seq x y z
N MET A 1 18.22 -3.61 -17.31
CA MET A 1 17.52 -2.31 -17.30
C MET A 1 16.02 -2.52 -17.14
N SER A 2 15.35 -1.67 -16.36
CA SER A 2 13.88 -1.51 -16.29
C SER A 2 13.42 -0.58 -17.42
N GLU A 3 12.21 -0.80 -17.94
CA GLU A 3 11.50 0.21 -18.73
C GLU A 3 10.76 1.15 -17.79
N THR A 4 10.72 2.44 -18.11
CA THR A 4 9.94 3.42 -17.35
C THR A 4 8.56 3.57 -17.98
N ASP A 5 7.51 3.38 -17.19
CA ASP A 5 6.11 3.53 -17.59
C ASP A 5 5.36 4.35 -16.53
N ASN A 6 5.24 5.65 -16.75
CA ASN A 6 4.56 6.56 -15.82
C ASN A 6 3.06 6.56 -16.12
N LEU A 7 2.25 6.35 -15.08
CA LEU A 7 0.79 6.25 -15.20
C LEU A 7 0.11 7.43 -14.51
N THR A 8 -1.04 7.85 -15.03
CA THR A 8 -1.84 8.94 -14.47
C THR A 8 -3.30 8.53 -14.26
N ASP A 9 -3.99 9.28 -13.40
CA ASP A 9 -5.43 9.22 -13.19
C ASP A 9 -5.91 7.78 -12.89
N GLN A 10 -6.84 7.27 -13.69
CA GLN A 10 -7.43 5.94 -13.51
C GLN A 10 -6.43 4.79 -13.70
N ASP A 11 -5.44 4.95 -14.59
CA ASP A 11 -4.42 3.93 -14.78
C ASP A 11 -3.48 3.87 -13.57
N ALA A 12 -3.16 5.02 -12.97
CA ALA A 12 -2.43 5.08 -11.71
C ALA A 12 -3.22 4.43 -10.57
N ILE A 13 -4.51 4.75 -10.42
CA ILE A 13 -5.39 4.15 -9.40
C ILE A 13 -5.49 2.64 -9.59
N HIS A 14 -5.67 2.17 -10.82
CA HIS A 14 -5.72 0.75 -11.13
C HIS A 14 -4.42 0.04 -10.76
N LYS A 15 -3.26 0.66 -11.05
CA LYS A 15 -1.95 0.11 -10.70
C LYS A 15 -1.76 0.02 -9.18
N ILE A 16 -2.05 1.10 -8.44
CA ILE A 16 -2.02 1.11 -6.97
C ILE A 16 -2.90 -0.01 -6.43
N ARG A 17 -4.15 -0.07 -6.88
CA ARG A 17 -5.12 -1.06 -6.41
C ARG A 17 -4.67 -2.50 -6.68
N SER A 18 -4.06 -2.78 -7.84
CA SER A 18 -3.50 -4.10 -8.13
C SER A 18 -2.42 -4.47 -7.12
N LEU A 19 -1.39 -3.62 -6.99
CA LEU A 19 -0.23 -3.88 -6.14
C LEU A 19 -0.60 -4.02 -4.66
N VAL A 20 -1.54 -3.20 -4.17
CA VAL A 20 -2.04 -3.29 -2.79
C VAL A 20 -2.86 -4.56 -2.56
N ASN A 21 -3.62 -5.04 -3.55
CA ASN A 21 -4.36 -6.30 -3.41
C ASN A 21 -3.41 -7.51 -3.40
N ASP A 22 -2.36 -7.48 -4.20
CA ASP A 22 -1.35 -8.54 -4.27
C ASP A 22 -0.45 -8.55 -3.01
N ALA A 23 -0.29 -7.39 -2.36
CA ALA A 23 0.42 -7.22 -1.10
C ALA A 23 -0.44 -6.47 -0.06
N SER A 24 -1.43 -7.11 0.57
CA SER A 24 -2.33 -6.39 1.50
C SER A 24 -1.65 -5.81 2.76
N THR A 25 -0.45 -6.27 3.13
CA THR A 25 0.30 -5.73 4.27
C THR A 25 1.38 -4.76 3.80
N CYS A 26 1.45 -3.58 4.42
CA CYS A 26 2.51 -2.59 4.20
C CYS A 26 3.25 -2.27 5.49
N MET A 27 4.43 -1.67 5.35
CA MET A 27 5.02 -0.85 6.42
C MET A 27 4.42 0.55 6.32
N PHE A 28 3.68 0.95 7.36
CA PHE A 28 3.02 2.23 7.49
C PHE A 28 3.90 3.19 8.28
N ALA A 29 4.44 4.21 7.61
CA ALA A 29 5.31 5.21 8.21
C ALA A 29 4.56 6.50 8.56
N THR A 30 4.80 7.01 9.77
CA THR A 30 4.26 8.29 10.28
C THR A 30 5.39 9.14 10.87
N GLN A 31 5.14 10.43 11.11
CA GLN A 31 6.17 11.38 11.59
C GLN A 31 7.41 11.42 10.69
N LEU A 32 7.19 11.54 9.39
CA LEU A 32 8.26 11.45 8.38
C LEU A 32 9.38 12.50 8.55
N GLY A 33 9.14 13.56 9.31
CA GLY A 33 10.15 14.58 9.66
C GLY A 33 11.04 14.24 10.86
N GLN A 34 10.84 13.11 11.53
CA GLN A 34 11.63 12.69 12.69
C GLN A 34 12.66 11.61 12.32
N VAL A 35 13.77 11.54 13.07
CA VAL A 35 14.79 10.51 12.90
C VAL A 35 15.04 9.81 14.25
N PRO A 36 14.74 8.50 14.37
CA PRO A 36 14.01 7.69 13.39
C PRO A 36 12.54 8.12 13.29
N PHE A 37 11.92 7.94 12.13
CA PHE A 37 10.46 8.06 11.98
C PHE A 37 9.78 6.78 12.49
N HIS A 38 8.51 6.89 12.87
CA HIS A 38 7.73 5.73 13.31
C HIS A 38 7.31 4.88 12.12
N VAL A 39 7.46 3.55 12.22
CA VAL A 39 7.02 2.62 11.19
C VAL A 39 6.48 1.33 11.82
N CYS A 40 5.32 0.87 11.36
CA CYS A 40 4.68 -0.35 11.85
C CYS A 40 4.02 -1.13 10.70
N PRO A 41 3.84 -2.46 10.82
CA PRO A 41 3.08 -3.22 9.83
C PRO A 41 1.59 -2.91 9.96
N MET A 42 0.92 -2.65 8.84
CA MET A 42 -0.54 -2.48 8.78
C MET A 42 -1.12 -3.19 7.57
N GLN A 43 -2.33 -3.75 7.74
CA GLN A 43 -3.05 -4.44 6.67
C GLN A 43 -4.10 -3.53 6.05
N ALA A 44 -3.92 -3.22 4.76
CA ALA A 44 -4.93 -2.57 3.94
C ALA A 44 -6.16 -3.47 3.80
N GLN A 45 -7.33 -2.91 4.10
CA GLN A 45 -8.62 -3.60 3.99
C GLN A 45 -9.23 -3.42 2.60
N GLN A 46 -9.00 -2.26 1.99
CA GLN A 46 -9.54 -1.90 0.69
C GLN A 46 -8.71 -0.76 0.09
N THR A 47 -8.54 -0.79 -1.22
CA THR A 47 -8.25 0.41 -2.02
C THR A 47 -9.52 0.77 -2.77
N ASP A 48 -10.14 1.92 -2.50
CA ASP A 48 -11.43 2.28 -3.11
C ASP A 48 -11.27 2.78 -4.57
N ARG A 49 -12.38 3.27 -5.16
CA ARG A 49 -12.42 3.68 -6.57
C ARG A 49 -11.62 4.95 -6.85
N ASP A 50 -11.33 5.73 -5.81
CA ASP A 50 -10.54 6.96 -5.91
C ASP A 50 -9.07 6.70 -5.52
N GLY A 51 -8.69 5.44 -5.35
CA GLY A 51 -7.33 5.04 -4.94
C GLY A 51 -7.05 5.19 -3.45
N ARG A 52 -8.05 5.55 -2.64
CA ARG A 52 -7.84 5.72 -1.18
C ARG A 52 -7.71 4.36 -0.51
N ILE A 53 -6.73 4.24 0.38
CA ILE A 53 -6.40 2.99 1.06
C ILE A 53 -6.91 3.05 2.50
N TRP A 54 -7.68 2.03 2.88
CA TRP A 54 -8.38 1.96 4.14
C TRP A 54 -7.76 0.94 5.08
N PHE A 55 -7.60 1.31 6.35
CA PHE A 55 -7.04 0.48 7.40
C PHE A 55 -7.93 0.54 8.64
N PHE A 56 -8.08 -0.57 9.36
CA PHE A 56 -8.52 -0.52 10.75
C PHE A 56 -7.34 -0.14 11.65
N SER A 57 -7.62 0.62 12.71
CA SER A 57 -6.60 1.04 13.68
C SER A 57 -7.21 1.21 15.06
N ALA A 58 -6.41 0.94 16.09
CA ALA A 58 -6.76 1.29 17.46
C ALA A 58 -6.68 2.82 17.65
N ALA A 59 -7.73 3.42 18.22
CA ALA A 59 -7.84 4.86 18.43
C ALA A 59 -6.70 5.41 19.30
N ASP A 60 -6.22 4.62 20.26
CA ASP A 60 -5.12 4.93 21.17
C ASP A 60 -3.71 4.65 20.61
N SER A 61 -3.59 4.14 19.39
CA SER A 61 -2.29 3.78 18.80
C SER A 61 -1.36 4.98 18.55
N ALA A 62 -0.04 4.73 18.58
CA ALA A 62 0.97 5.75 18.33
C ALA A 62 0.80 6.39 16.95
N HIS A 63 0.60 5.59 15.88
CA HIS A 63 0.41 6.12 14.54
C HIS A 63 -0.89 6.94 14.40
N ASN A 64 -1.97 6.63 15.12
CA ASN A 64 -3.15 7.52 15.17
C ASN A 64 -2.79 8.87 15.79
N GLN A 65 -2.11 8.87 16.94
CA GLN A 65 -1.67 10.12 17.60
C GLN A 65 -0.76 10.94 16.68
N HIS A 66 0.12 10.28 15.93
CA HIS A 66 0.98 10.92 14.95
C HIS A 66 0.19 11.58 13.82
N ILE A 67 -0.79 10.87 13.24
CA ILE A 67 -1.63 11.37 12.14
C ILE A 67 -2.42 12.62 12.55
N VAL A 68 -2.89 12.70 13.80
CA VAL A 68 -3.55 13.91 14.33
C VAL A 68 -2.65 15.13 14.27
N THR A 69 -1.34 14.95 14.52
CA THR A 69 -0.36 16.06 14.53
C THR A 69 0.25 16.35 13.16
N ASP A 70 0.44 15.32 12.34
CA ASP A 70 1.01 15.38 11.00
C ASP A 70 0.36 14.29 10.13
N PRO A 71 -0.55 14.66 9.21
CA PRO A 71 -1.30 13.68 8.43
C PRO A 71 -0.45 13.03 7.33
N ARG A 72 0.80 13.46 7.11
CA ARG A 72 1.64 12.93 6.04
C ARG A 72 2.15 11.53 6.41
N VAL A 73 1.92 10.58 5.51
CA VAL A 73 2.29 9.17 5.70
C VAL A 73 3.00 8.63 4.47
N ASN A 74 3.79 7.57 4.66
CA ASN A 74 4.34 6.80 3.56
C ASN A 74 4.03 5.32 3.76
N LEU A 75 3.45 4.69 2.75
CA LEU A 75 3.12 3.27 2.74
C LEU A 75 4.13 2.55 1.87
N ILE A 76 4.70 1.46 2.39
CA ILE A 76 5.68 0.66 1.67
C ILE A 76 5.15 -0.77 1.56
N PHE A 77 4.80 -1.16 0.35
CA PHE A 77 4.32 -2.48 0.01
C PHE A 77 5.42 -3.28 -0.69
N SER A 78 5.48 -4.57 -0.37
CA SER A 78 6.50 -5.47 -0.88
C SER A 78 5.90 -6.85 -1.12
N ASN A 79 5.97 -7.31 -2.36
CA ASN A 79 5.69 -8.68 -2.76
C ASN A 79 6.92 -9.25 -3.51
N PRO A 80 7.95 -9.68 -2.76
CA PRO A 80 9.17 -10.24 -3.35
C PRO A 80 8.88 -11.50 -4.18
N SER A 81 7.78 -12.19 -3.90
CA SER A 81 7.42 -13.41 -4.61
C SER A 81 7.02 -13.15 -6.06
N ALA A 82 6.47 -11.96 -6.36
CA ALA A 82 6.10 -11.53 -7.71
C ALA A 82 7.03 -10.44 -8.27
N PHE A 83 7.99 -9.97 -7.47
CA PHE A 83 8.86 -8.82 -7.80
C PHE A 83 8.07 -7.50 -7.95
N GLU A 84 7.05 -7.34 -7.13
CA GLU A 84 6.16 -6.17 -7.08
C GLU A 84 6.45 -5.35 -5.82
N PHE A 85 6.65 -4.05 -5.99
CA PHE A 85 6.92 -3.13 -4.90
C PHE A 85 6.23 -1.79 -5.16
N LEU A 86 5.78 -1.14 -4.09
CA LEU A 86 5.11 0.17 -4.17
C LEU A 86 5.52 1.00 -2.96
N THR A 87 5.98 2.23 -3.21
CA THR A 87 6.01 3.28 -2.19
C THR A 87 4.92 4.30 -2.53
N LEU A 88 4.15 4.69 -1.53
CA LEU A 88 3.03 5.63 -1.69
C LEU A 88 3.06 6.65 -0.58
N TYR A 89 3.30 7.90 -0.96
CA TYR A 89 3.18 9.06 -0.10
C TYR A 89 1.77 9.64 -0.22
N GLY A 90 1.19 10.00 0.92
CA GLY A 90 -0.17 10.52 0.96
C GLY A 90 -0.53 11.18 2.28
N LYS A 91 -1.80 11.56 2.39
CA LYS A 91 -2.38 12.14 3.60
C LYS A 91 -3.37 11.18 4.23
N ALA A 92 -3.21 10.93 5.52
CA ALA A 92 -4.09 10.12 6.32
C ALA A 92 -5.15 10.97 7.04
N THR A 93 -6.38 10.47 7.06
CA THR A 93 -7.47 10.98 7.90
C THR A 93 -8.00 9.85 8.76
N ILE A 94 -8.31 10.15 10.03
CA ILE A 94 -8.95 9.21 10.96
C ILE A 94 -10.45 9.44 10.95
N THR A 95 -11.23 8.38 10.88
CA THR A 95 -12.70 8.43 10.93
C THR A 95 -13.28 7.24 11.68
N CYS A 96 -14.47 7.40 12.22
CA CYS A 96 -15.27 6.33 12.83
C CYS A 96 -16.63 6.20 12.12
N ASP A 97 -16.70 6.52 10.83
CA ASP A 97 -17.95 6.42 10.05
C ASP A 97 -18.54 5.00 10.12
N PRO A 98 -19.70 4.81 10.77
CA PRO A 98 -20.30 3.49 10.94
C PRO A 98 -20.58 2.79 9.62
N LYS A 99 -20.92 3.54 8.55
CA LYS A 99 -21.19 2.95 7.24
C LYS A 99 -19.92 2.35 6.64
N LYS A 100 -18.79 3.01 6.82
CA LYS A 100 -17.51 2.51 6.29
C LYS A 100 -16.97 1.37 7.13
N VAL A 101 -17.17 1.41 8.46
CA VAL A 101 -16.90 0.28 9.35
C VAL A 101 -17.71 -0.93 8.92
N ASP A 102 -19.02 -0.77 8.70
CA ASP A 102 -19.90 -1.83 8.25
C ASP A 102 -19.47 -2.44 6.91
N GLU A 103 -19.06 -1.61 5.96
CA GLU A 103 -18.58 -2.03 4.64
C GLU A 103 -17.30 -2.88 4.73
N LEU A 104 -16.34 -2.47 5.58
CA LEU A 104 -15.01 -3.08 5.64
C LEU A 104 -14.89 -4.22 6.66
N TRP A 105 -15.86 -4.35 7.57
CA TRP A 105 -15.80 -5.31 8.66
C TRP A 105 -15.73 -6.76 8.18
N ASN A 106 -14.83 -7.53 8.78
CA ASN A 106 -14.68 -8.96 8.50
C ASN A 106 -14.22 -9.73 9.76
N GLN A 107 -14.27 -11.06 9.68
CA GLN A 107 -13.98 -11.95 10.82
C GLN A 107 -12.52 -11.85 11.31
N LEU A 108 -11.57 -11.45 10.46
CA LEU A 108 -10.18 -11.28 10.88
C LEU A 108 -10.03 -10.02 11.73
N VAL A 109 -10.74 -8.94 11.37
CA VAL A 109 -10.74 -7.68 12.11
C VAL A 109 -11.35 -7.85 13.50
N SER A 110 -12.39 -8.67 13.66
CA SER A 110 -13.02 -8.89 14.98
C SER A 110 -12.07 -9.47 16.04
N ASN A 111 -10.96 -10.10 15.64
CA ASN A 111 -9.97 -10.61 16.59
C ASN A 111 -9.19 -9.50 17.30
N TRP A 112 -9.17 -8.29 16.73
CA TRP A 112 -8.43 -7.14 17.26
C TRP A 112 -9.33 -6.17 18.05
N PHE A 113 -10.64 -6.23 17.86
CA PHE A 113 -11.63 -5.34 18.49
C PHE A 113 -12.71 -6.18 19.20
N PRO A 114 -12.50 -6.53 20.49
CA PRO A 114 -13.41 -7.40 21.23
C PRO A 114 -14.81 -6.80 21.42
N GLY A 115 -14.95 -5.48 21.40
CA GLY A 115 -16.25 -4.78 21.38
C GLY A 115 -16.97 -4.84 20.01
N GLY A 116 -16.35 -5.45 19.01
CA GLY A 116 -16.89 -5.54 17.66
C GLY A 116 -16.88 -4.18 16.96
N LYS A 117 -17.92 -3.92 16.15
CA LYS A 117 -18.07 -2.67 15.39
C LYS A 117 -18.29 -1.44 16.29
N GLU A 118 -18.76 -1.66 17.51
CA GLU A 118 -19.03 -0.62 18.51
C GLU A 118 -17.88 -0.50 19.54
N ASP A 119 -16.75 -1.15 19.29
CA ASP A 119 -15.59 -1.05 20.18
C ASP A 119 -15.12 0.42 20.24
N PRO A 120 -15.05 1.04 21.43
CA PRO A 120 -14.67 2.45 21.56
C PRO A 120 -13.24 2.73 21.11
N ASN A 121 -12.40 1.70 21.00
CA ASN A 121 -11.04 1.82 20.49
C ASN A 121 -10.96 1.58 18.97
N LEU A 122 -12.07 1.32 18.28
CA LEU A 122 -12.09 1.14 16.84
C LEU A 122 -12.02 2.48 16.11
N SER A 123 -11.11 2.57 15.15
CA SER A 123 -11.05 3.65 14.18
C SER A 123 -10.68 3.13 12.80
N LEU A 124 -10.95 3.94 11.78
CA LEU A 124 -10.46 3.75 10.42
C LEU A 124 -9.44 4.84 10.09
N ILE A 125 -8.37 4.45 9.40
CA ILE A 125 -7.49 5.37 8.70
C ILE A 125 -7.81 5.28 7.21
N CYS A 126 -8.04 6.43 6.57
CA CYS A 126 -8.12 6.59 5.13
C CYS A 126 -6.88 7.34 4.65
N VAL A 127 -6.10 6.72 3.76
CA VAL A 127 -4.94 7.35 3.13
C VAL A 127 -5.29 7.74 1.70
N GLU A 128 -5.26 9.04 1.42
CA GLU A 128 -5.38 9.60 0.08
C GLU A 128 -4.00 9.70 -0.57
N PRO A 129 -3.74 9.03 -1.71
CA PRO A 129 -2.45 9.08 -2.39
C PRO A 129 -2.17 10.47 -2.97
N GLU A 130 -0.96 10.98 -2.80
CA GLU A 130 -0.47 12.20 -3.49
C GLU A 130 0.59 11.85 -4.54
N ASN A 131 1.52 10.95 -4.17
CA ASN A 131 2.59 10.50 -5.05
C ASN A 131 2.89 9.03 -4.77
N ALA A 132 3.07 8.23 -5.81
CA ALA A 132 3.51 6.85 -5.66
C ALA A 132 4.55 6.48 -6.73
N HIS A 133 5.38 5.50 -6.40
CA HIS A 133 6.33 4.90 -7.34
C HIS A 133 6.28 3.40 -7.19
N TYR A 134 6.27 2.68 -8.32
CA TYR A 134 6.18 1.24 -8.35
C TYR A 134 7.36 0.60 -9.07
N TRP A 135 7.64 -0.64 -8.68
CA TRP A 135 8.50 -1.57 -9.40
C TRP A 135 7.74 -2.87 -9.62
N ASP A 136 7.78 -3.37 -10.85
CA ASP A 136 7.09 -4.59 -11.26
C ASP A 136 7.84 -5.26 -12.43
N THR A 137 7.28 -6.35 -12.95
CA THR A 137 7.77 -7.13 -14.07
C THR A 137 6.88 -6.92 -15.30
N LYS A 138 7.47 -6.88 -16.49
CA LYS A 138 6.72 -6.70 -17.76
C LYS A 138 5.81 -7.87 -18.12
N HIS A 139 6.10 -9.04 -17.55
CA HIS A 139 5.42 -10.29 -17.85
C HIS A 139 5.17 -11.01 -16.54
N ASN A 140 4.25 -11.99 -16.57
CA ASN A 140 4.05 -12.85 -15.41
C ASN A 140 5.37 -13.45 -14.90
N LYS A 141 5.40 -13.74 -13.60
CA LYS A 141 6.56 -14.27 -12.87
C LYS A 141 7.32 -15.39 -13.60
N PHE A 142 6.61 -16.34 -14.21
CA PHE A 142 7.23 -17.48 -14.89
C PHE A 142 8.04 -17.05 -16.10
N LEU A 143 7.48 -16.18 -16.94
CA LEU A 143 8.17 -15.63 -18.11
C LEU A 143 9.37 -14.77 -17.70
N THR A 144 9.23 -13.99 -16.64
CA THR A 144 10.33 -13.20 -16.07
C THR A 144 11.48 -14.12 -15.63
N MET A 145 11.18 -15.20 -14.89
CA MET A 145 12.19 -16.17 -14.45
C MET A 145 12.85 -16.89 -15.63
N ALA A 146 12.08 -17.32 -16.63
CA ALA A 146 12.62 -17.96 -17.83
C ALA A 146 13.56 -17.03 -18.62
N LYS A 147 13.21 -15.75 -18.74
CA LYS A 147 14.07 -14.73 -19.38
C LYS A 147 15.35 -14.48 -18.59
N LEU A 148 15.28 -14.42 -17.26
CA LEU A 148 16.46 -14.28 -16.41
C LEU A 148 17.43 -15.47 -16.56
N ILE A 149 16.91 -16.71 -16.60
CA ILE A 149 17.73 -17.91 -16.85
C ILE A 149 18.35 -17.86 -18.25
N GLY A 150 17.57 -17.54 -19.28
CA GLY A 150 18.07 -17.42 -20.65
C GLY A 150 19.16 -16.35 -20.80
N ALA A 151 19.04 -15.23 -20.08
CA ALA A 151 20.03 -14.17 -20.04
C ALA A 151 21.36 -14.60 -19.40
N ALA A 152 21.29 -15.33 -18.28
CA ALA A 152 22.49 -15.85 -17.61
C ALA A 152 23.30 -16.79 -18.52
N VAL A 153 22.63 -17.51 -19.43
CA VAL A 153 23.27 -18.40 -20.41
C VAL A 153 23.75 -17.65 -21.66
N SER A 154 22.97 -16.70 -22.17
CA SER A 154 23.25 -16.01 -23.44
C SER A 154 24.13 -14.77 -23.31
N GLY A 155 24.30 -14.23 -22.10
CA GLY A 155 25.04 -12.98 -21.85
C GLY A 155 24.30 -11.71 -22.28
N ASN A 156 23.08 -11.82 -22.83
CA ASN A 156 22.24 -10.68 -23.19
C ASN A 156 21.49 -10.18 -21.96
N GLU A 157 21.42 -8.86 -21.75
CA GLU A 157 20.61 -8.26 -20.69
C GLU A 157 19.15 -8.09 -21.12
N PRO A 158 18.19 -8.86 -20.56
CA PRO A 158 16.80 -8.73 -20.91
C PRO A 158 16.17 -7.57 -20.13
N THR A 159 15.32 -6.77 -20.79
CA THR A 159 14.47 -5.80 -20.09
C THR A 159 13.29 -6.54 -19.47
N VAL A 160 13.43 -6.94 -18.20
CA VAL A 160 12.43 -7.73 -17.48
C VAL A 160 11.57 -6.91 -16.51
N GLY A 161 12.10 -5.79 -16.02
CA GLY A 161 11.41 -4.90 -15.10
C GLY A 161 10.66 -3.78 -15.82
N VAL A 162 9.63 -3.27 -15.16
CA VAL A 162 8.95 -2.02 -15.44
C VAL A 162 8.82 -1.24 -14.13
N GLU A 163 9.11 0.05 -14.15
CA GLU A 163 8.96 0.94 -13.00
C GLU A 163 8.35 2.27 -13.45
N GLY A 164 7.82 3.05 -12.52
CA GLY A 164 7.29 4.35 -12.90
C GLY A 164 6.61 5.08 -11.76
N ASP A 165 6.41 6.39 -11.99
CA ASP A 165 5.63 7.24 -11.13
C ASP A 165 4.14 7.06 -11.40
N LEU A 166 3.36 7.07 -10.32
CA LEU A 166 1.90 7.01 -10.33
C LEU A 166 1.37 8.35 -9.83
N LYS A 167 0.63 9.04 -10.69
CA LYS A 167 0.00 10.32 -10.36
C LYS A 167 -1.51 10.18 -10.40
N VAL A 168 -2.13 10.11 -9.23
CA VAL A 168 -3.59 10.02 -9.04
C VAL A 168 -4.25 11.37 -9.31
#